data_AF-A0A8R1ETZ2-F1
#
_entry.id   AF-A0A8R1ETZ2-F1
#
_cell.length_a   1.000
_cell.length_b   1.000
_cell.length_c   1.000
_cell.angle_alpha   90.00
_cell.angle_beta   90.00
_cell.angle_gamma   90.00
#
_symmetry.space_group_name_H-M   'P 1'
#
loop_
_entity.id
_entity.type
_entity.pdbx_description
1 polymer ?
#
loop_
_entity_poly.entity_id
_entity_poly.type
_entity_poly.pdbx_seq_one_letter_code
_entity_poly.pdbx_strand_id
1 'polypeptide(L)' 'MLSGPGVYAENESNVVYFREIPSHVLQKVCQYFAYKVRYTHAATEIPEFPIPPEVALELLMAANFLDC' A
#
# COMPACT_ATOMS: atom_id res chain seq x y z
N MET A 1 6.36 7.65 7.99
CA MET A 1 5.43 8.74 8.32
C MET A 1 4.82 8.57 9.70
N LEU A 2 4.13 7.46 9.99
CA LEU A 2 3.50 7.26 11.31
C LEU A 2 4.50 6.84 12.41
N SER A 3 5.52 6.05 12.09
CA SER A 3 6.49 5.54 13.08
C SER A 3 7.93 6.06 12.88
N GLY A 4 8.09 7.20 12.21
CA GLY A 4 9.41 7.78 11.95
C GLY A 4 10.03 8.41 13.20
N PRO A 5 11.35 8.72 13.21
CA PRO A 5 12.07 9.28 14.36
C PRO A 5 11.73 10.76 14.69
N GLY A 6 10.52 11.22 14.36
CA GLY A 6 10.06 12.59 14.59
C GLY A 6 8.62 12.66 15.05
N VAL A 7 8.26 13.76 15.72
CA VAL A 7 6.87 14.05 16.11
C VAL A 7 6.19 14.72 14.93
N TYR A 8 5.47 13.91 14.16
CA TYR A 8 4.69 14.35 13.00
C TYR A 8 3.21 14.36 13.37
N ALA A 9 2.44 15.33 12.86
CA ALA A 9 1.01 15.45 13.15
C ALA A 9 0.21 14.20 12.69
N GLU A 10 0.73 13.49 11.70
CA GLU A 10 0.22 12.23 11.19
C GLU A 10 0.27 11.13 12.26
N ASN A 11 1.28 11.14 13.15
CA ASN A 11 1.40 10.15 14.22
C ASN A 11 0.28 10.32 15.28
N GLU A 12 -0.15 11.55 15.55
CA GLU A 12 -1.24 11.82 16.50
C GLU A 12 -2.62 11.65 15.85
N SER A 13 -2.78 12.14 14.61
CA SER A 13 -4.07 12.10 13.91
C SER A 13 -4.37 10.75 13.26
N ASN A 14 -3.37 9.91 13.01
CA ASN A 14 -3.47 8.67 12.22
C ASN A 14 -4.04 8.87 10.80
N VAL A 15 -3.84 10.07 10.23
CA VAL A 15 -4.30 10.41 8.88
C VAL A 15 -3.09 10.74 8.00
N VAL A 16 -3.06 10.17 6.80
CA VAL A 16 -2.05 10.46 5.77
C VAL A 16 -2.76 10.94 4.52
N TYR A 17 -2.34 12.09 3.99
CA TYR A 17 -2.90 12.68 2.77
C TYR A 17 -1.97 12.43 1.58
N PHE A 18 -2.38 11.57 0.66
CA PHE A 18 -1.65 11.34 -0.59
C PHE A 18 -2.16 12.28 -1.68
N ARG A 19 -1.31 13.20 -2.13
CA ARG A 19 -1.63 14.13 -3.24
C ARG A 19 -1.34 13.54 -4.62
N GLU A 20 -0.42 12.59 -4.69
CA GLU A 20 0.11 12.04 -5.94
C GLU A 20 -0.43 10.64 -6.25
N ILE A 21 -1.11 9.99 -5.28
CA ILE A 21 -1.69 8.66 -5.47
C ILE A 21 -3.20 8.80 -5.67
N PRO A 22 -3.73 8.47 -6.87
CA PRO A 22 -5.16 8.53 -7.13
C PRO A 22 -5.93 7.41 -6.41
N SER A 23 -7.24 7.59 -6.26
CA SER A 23 -8.08 6.71 -5.43
C SER A 23 -8.13 5.26 -5.93
N HIS A 24 -8.18 5.03 -7.24
CA HIS A 24 -8.21 3.67 -7.81
C HIS A 24 -6.91 2.90 -7.57
N VAL A 25 -5.77 3.60 -7.52
CA VAL A 25 -4.47 3.01 -7.17
C VAL A 25 -4.39 2.76 -5.67
N LEU A 26 -4.77 3.75 -4.85
CA LEU A 26 -4.74 3.61 -3.39
C LEU A 26 -5.62 2.45 -2.91
N GLN A 27 -6.77 2.24 -3.54
CA GLN A 27 -7.62 1.08 -3.25
C GLN A 27 -6.87 -0.25 -3.45
N LYS A 28 -6.11 -0.39 -4.55
CA LYS A 28 -5.30 -1.57 -4.83
C LYS A 28 -4.15 -1.73 -3.85
N VAL A 29 -3.51 -0.64 -3.43
CA VAL A 29 -2.49 -0.65 -2.38
C VAL A 29 -3.06 -1.17 -1.05
N CYS A 30 -4.24 -0.69 -0.64
CA CYS A 30 -4.89 -1.19 0.58
C CYS A 30 -5.21 -2.69 0.50
N GLN A 31 -5.71 -3.16 -0.66
CA GLN A 31 -5.93 -4.59 -0.91
C GLN A 31 -4.62 -5.39 -0.79
N TYR A 32 -3.53 -4.87 -1.35
CA TYR A 32 -2.21 -5.47 -1.26
C TYR A 32 -1.71 -5.55 0.19
N PHE A 33 -1.92 -4.51 1.02
CA PHE A 33 -1.53 -4.57 2.44
C PHE A 33 -2.24 -5.69 3.19
N ALA A 34 -3.56 -5.84 3.00
CA ALA A 34 -4.31 -6.95 3.60
C ALA A 34 -3.81 -8.31 3.10
N TYR A 35 -3.58 -8.44 1.79
CA TYR A 35 -3.02 -9.63 1.15
C TYR A 35 -1.63 -9.98 1.73
N LYS A 36 -0.71 -9.01 1.77
CA LYS A 36 0.65 -9.18 2.30
C LYS A 36 0.62 -9.69 3.72
N VAL A 37 -0.12 -9.01 4.62
CA VAL A 37 -0.23 -9.44 6.04
C VAL A 37 -0.83 -10.85 6.14
N ARG A 38 -1.86 -11.16 5.35
CA ARG A 38 -2.53 -12.46 5.39
C ARG A 38 -1.64 -13.62 4.93
N TYR A 39 -0.74 -13.39 3.98
CA TYR A 39 0.02 -14.44 3.31
C TYR A 39 1.53 -14.45 3.61
N THR A 40 2.09 -13.45 4.29
CA THR A 40 3.53 -13.40 4.63
C THR A 40 4.04 -14.62 5.41
N HIS A 41 3.17 -15.27 6.20
CA HIS A 41 3.50 -16.47 6.97
C HIS A 41 2.57 -17.64 6.67
N ALA A 42 1.87 -17.62 5.53
CA ALA A 42 0.95 -18.69 5.19
C ALA A 42 1.74 -19.97 4.86
N ALA A 43 1.36 -21.09 5.49
CA ALA A 43 1.83 -22.43 5.13
C ALA A 43 1.02 -23.06 3.99
N THR A 44 0.00 -22.35 3.50
CA THR A 44 -0.88 -22.74 2.39
C THR A 44 -0.39 -22.12 1.09
N GLU A 45 -0.91 -22.63 -0.03
CA GLU A 45 -0.71 -22.01 -1.34
C GLU A 45 -1.14 -20.53 -1.31
N ILE A 46 -0.31 -19.68 -1.91
CA ILE A 46 -0.50 -18.23 -1.97
C ILE A 46 -1.26 -17.93 -3.27
N PRO A 47 -2.48 -17.38 -3.21
CA PRO A 47 -3.26 -17.08 -4.40
C PRO A 47 -2.64 -15.90 -5.17
N GLU A 48 -2.88 -15.84 -6.48
CA GLU A 48 -2.42 -14.72 -7.30
C GLU A 48 -3.10 -13.40 -6.87
N PHE A 49 -2.34 -12.30 -6.87
CA PHE A 49 -2.88 -10.96 -6.66
C PHE A 49 -3.17 -10.30 -8.02
N PRO A 50 -4.44 -10.16 -8.42
CA PRO A 50 -4.78 -9.68 -9.77
C PRO A 50 -4.50 -8.19 -9.92
N ILE A 51 -3.59 -7.87 -10.86
CA ILE A 51 -3.25 -6.51 -11.27
C ILE A 51 -3.70 -6.31 -12.72
N PRO A 52 -4.77 -5.52 -12.96
CA PRO A 52 -5.17 -5.15 -14.31
C PRO A 52 -4.05 -4.38 -15.02
N PRO A 53 -3.81 -4.63 -16.31
CA PRO A 53 -2.77 -3.94 -17.08
C PRO A 53 -2.90 -2.42 -17.04
N GLU A 54 -4.13 -1.90 -16.96
CA GLU A 54 -4.45 -0.48 -17.00
C GLU A 54 -3.91 0.28 -15.79
N VAL A 55 -3.77 -0.39 -14.64
CA VAL A 55 -3.30 0.22 -13.39
C VAL A 55 -1.86 -0.17 -13.03
N ALA A 56 -1.24 -1.09 -13.79
CA ALA A 56 0.05 -1.69 -13.43
C ALA A 56 1.18 -0.66 -13.30
N LEU A 57 1.26 0.30 -14.23
CA LEU A 57 2.30 1.34 -14.19
C LEU A 57 2.11 2.31 -13.03
N GLU A 58 0.87 2.75 -12.78
CA GLU A 58 0.58 3.64 -11.65
C GLU A 58 0.82 2.96 -10.31
N LEU A 59 0.45 1.68 -10.20
CA LEU A 59 0.68 0.88 -9.01
C LEU A 59 2.18 0.66 -8.76
N LEU A 60 2.98 0.48 -9.81
CA LEU A 60 4.45 0.41 -9.70
C LEU A 60 5.05 1.71 -9.15
N MET A 61 4.60 2.86 -9.67
CA MET A 61 5.05 4.17 -9.15
C MET A 61 4.66 4.37 -7.69
N ALA A 62 3.42 4.00 -7.32
CA ALA A 62 2.95 4.07 -5.94
C ALA A 62 3.72 3.13 -5.01
N ALA A 63 4.03 1.91 -5.44
CA ALA A 63 4.82 0.95 -4.66
C ALA A 63 6.24 1.48 -4.39
N ASN A 64 6.88 2.08 -5.41
CA ASN A 64 8.19 2.72 -5.24
C ASN A 64 8.12 3.92 -4.28
N PHE A 65 7.05 4.73 -4.35
CA PHE A 65 6.87 5.87 -3.43
C PHE A 65 6.62 5.44 -1.98
N LEU A 66 5.86 4.35 -1.78
CA LEU A 66 5.48 3.83 -0.47
C LEU A 66 6.49 2.84 0.13
N ASP A 67 7.52 2.46 -0.62
CA ASP A 67 8.57 1.50 -0.23
C ASP A 67 8.00 0.16 0.27
N CYS A 68 7.13 -0.49 -0.53
CA CYS A 68 6.34 -1.66 -0.07
C CYS A 68 6.15 -2.82 -1.07
#